data_AF-A0A8T4GB61-F1
#
_entry.id   AF-A0A8T4GB61-F1
#
_cell.length_a   1.000
_cell.length_b   1.000
_cell.length_c   1.000
_cell.angle_alpha   90.00
_cell.angle_beta   90.00
_cell.angle_gamma   90.00
#
_symmetry.space_group_name_H-M   'P 1'
#
loop_
_entity.id
_entity.type
_entity.pdbx_description
1 polymer ?
#
loop_
_entity_poly.entity_id
_entity_poly.type
_entity_poly.pdbx_seq_one_letter_code
_entity_poly.pdbx_strand_id
1 'polypeptide(L)'
;MGNSHPSDFSIWMRENLKSSWEGLIAQDIDLVVFNENKFCIIEEKHKRYARVGAAQAVVFKMLYEFLNLQSKFKLTGIFLIHYLSDSEIYIKRFRIPTEELTELFRTQDSDKLSQYHEEWWDRIVNYYLKNFWDCTGKPPERGTRKERSFYRETKLSYIPNSKTIHWIFINYCTGYFVILEVQENGKGNFKPNENEKNLVSYLHNAFQEAQEVNSRNKKVRNPASQKPYEYLGYYLVEFSGTTPDNSETIWLNHEEVKKEELKSMLKIPRKYVNILRSCGNET
;
A
#
# COMPACT_ATOMS: atom_id res chain seq x y z
N MET A 1 16.22 -20.85 0.13
CA MET A 1 14.77 -21.12 0.19
C MET A 1 14.20 -20.21 1.27
N GLY A 2 13.67 -19.06 0.90
CA GLY A 2 13.03 -18.14 1.86
C GLY A 2 11.67 -18.69 2.24
N ASN A 3 11.36 -18.73 3.53
CA ASN A 3 10.09 -19.23 4.04
C ASN A 3 8.95 -18.32 3.54
N SER A 4 8.09 -18.87 2.69
CA SER A 4 6.91 -18.22 2.15
C SER A 4 5.77 -18.23 3.17
N HIS A 5 5.93 -17.53 4.29
CA HIS A 5 4.85 -17.38 5.26
C HIS A 5 4.45 -15.90 5.37
N PRO A 6 3.15 -15.60 5.46
CA PRO A 6 2.71 -14.26 5.85
C PRO A 6 3.34 -13.91 7.20
N SER A 7 3.70 -12.64 7.39
CA SER A 7 4.22 -12.20 8.70
C SER A 7 3.19 -12.44 9.80
N ASP A 8 3.64 -12.64 11.04
CA ASP A 8 2.73 -12.88 12.15
C ASP A 8 1.76 -11.70 12.32
N PHE A 9 2.22 -10.47 12.06
CA PHE A 9 1.34 -9.30 12.06
C PHE A 9 0.27 -9.35 10.95
N SER A 10 0.59 -9.87 9.76
CA SER A 10 -0.42 -10.08 8.69
C SER A 10 -1.54 -11.02 9.16
N ILE A 11 -1.17 -12.13 9.79
CA ILE A 11 -2.12 -13.10 10.34
C ILE A 11 -2.97 -12.43 11.42
N TRP A 12 -2.31 -11.77 12.38
CA TRP A 12 -2.98 -11.09 13.50
C TRP A 12 -4.04 -10.10 13.02
N MET A 13 -3.73 -9.28 12.02
CA MET A 13 -4.66 -8.29 11.49
C MET A 13 -5.89 -8.91 10.86
N ARG A 14 -5.75 -10.03 10.15
CA ARG A 14 -6.89 -10.71 9.52
C ARG A 14 -7.82 -11.34 10.55
N GLU A 15 -7.30 -11.71 11.71
CA GLU A 15 -8.08 -12.27 12.82
C GLU A 15 -8.73 -11.19 13.68
N ASN A 16 -8.16 -9.98 13.72
CA ASN A 16 -8.55 -8.93 14.66
C ASN A 16 -9.22 -7.71 14.03
N LEU A 17 -9.00 -7.44 12.75
CA LEU A 17 -9.51 -6.27 12.05
C LEU A 17 -10.68 -6.63 11.13
N LYS A 18 -11.39 -5.58 10.70
CA LYS A 18 -12.49 -5.72 9.74
C LYS A 18 -11.96 -6.22 8.39
N SER A 19 -12.78 -7.00 7.71
CA SER A 19 -12.51 -7.38 6.33
C SER A 19 -12.76 -6.24 5.33
N SER A 20 -12.30 -6.43 4.09
CA SER A 20 -12.60 -5.52 2.97
C SER A 20 -14.07 -5.51 2.55
N TRP A 21 -14.88 -6.43 3.07
CA TRP A 21 -16.34 -6.42 2.92
C TRP A 21 -17.05 -5.66 4.07
N GLU A 22 -16.34 -5.36 5.16
CA GLU A 22 -16.87 -4.72 6.37
C GLU A 22 -16.35 -3.30 6.68
N GLY A 23 -15.47 -2.75 5.85
CA GLY A 23 -15.08 -1.35 5.93
C GLY A 23 -13.61 -1.09 5.67
N LEU A 24 -12.76 -2.11 5.69
CA LEU A 24 -11.32 -1.95 5.79
C LEU A 24 -10.57 -2.77 4.74
N ILE A 25 -9.85 -2.09 3.84
CA ILE A 25 -8.90 -2.72 2.94
C ILE A 25 -7.51 -2.56 3.56
N ALA A 26 -6.77 -3.66 3.68
CA ALA A 26 -5.36 -3.67 4.05
C ALA A 26 -4.59 -4.39 2.94
N GLN A 27 -3.60 -3.73 2.37
CA GLN A 27 -2.85 -4.22 1.21
C GLN A 27 -1.38 -3.84 1.35
N ASP A 28 -0.47 -4.75 1.07
CA ASP A 28 0.95 -4.50 0.85
C ASP A 28 1.20 -3.98 -0.58
N ILE A 29 2.25 -3.19 -0.76
CA ILE A 29 2.73 -2.75 -2.08
C ILE A 29 4.13 -3.31 -2.28
N ASP A 30 4.28 -4.16 -3.29
CA ASP A 30 5.51 -4.94 -3.51
C ASP A 30 6.71 -4.05 -3.79
N LEU A 31 6.56 -3.01 -4.61
CA LEU A 31 7.65 -2.07 -4.86
C LEU A 31 7.15 -0.68 -5.23
N VAL A 32 7.81 0.33 -4.69
CA VAL A 32 7.84 1.68 -5.25
C VAL A 32 9.26 1.97 -5.68
N VAL A 33 9.43 2.44 -6.92
CA VAL A 33 10.73 2.74 -7.51
C VAL A 33 10.84 4.23 -7.75
N PHE A 34 11.96 4.83 -7.35
CA PHE A 34 12.19 6.27 -7.38
C PHE A 34 13.33 6.63 -8.34
N ASN A 35 13.13 7.72 -9.08
CA ASN A 35 14.17 8.34 -9.89
C ASN A 35 13.95 9.85 -9.89
N GLU A 36 14.80 10.60 -9.18
CA GLU A 36 14.65 12.05 -9.00
C GLU A 36 13.24 12.41 -8.50
N ASN A 37 12.48 13.20 -9.25
CA ASN A 37 11.10 13.58 -8.95
C ASN A 37 10.06 12.63 -9.59
N LYS A 38 10.48 11.50 -10.14
CA LYS A 38 9.60 10.48 -10.72
C LYS A 38 9.53 9.25 -9.83
N PHE A 39 8.39 8.59 -9.86
CA PHE A 39 8.25 7.29 -9.24
C PHE A 39 7.22 6.42 -9.97
N CYS A 40 7.37 5.10 -9.84
CA CYS A 40 6.35 4.14 -10.26
C CYS A 40 6.04 3.16 -9.14
N ILE A 41 4.85 2.56 -9.23
CA ILE A 41 4.41 1.53 -8.30
C ILE A 41 4.34 0.21 -9.05
N ILE A 42 4.80 -0.86 -8.43
CA ILE A 42 4.82 -2.20 -8.99
C ILE A 42 4.04 -3.13 -8.06
N GLU A 43 3.14 -3.88 -8.68
CA GLU A 43 2.53 -5.08 -8.13
C GLU A 43 3.20 -6.29 -8.79
N GLU A 44 3.70 -7.21 -7.98
CA GLU A 44 4.41 -8.41 -8.41
C GLU A 44 3.57 -9.66 -8.19
N LYS A 45 3.57 -10.55 -9.19
CA LYS A 45 2.90 -11.85 -9.12
C LYS A 45 3.82 -12.97 -9.57
N HIS A 46 3.84 -14.07 -8.82
CA HIS A 46 4.71 -15.22 -9.11
C HIS A 46 4.06 -16.32 -9.95
N LYS A 47 2.96 -16.02 -10.64
CA LYS A 47 2.28 -16.94 -11.56
C LYS A 47 1.70 -16.16 -12.73
N ARG A 48 1.89 -16.63 -13.96
CA ARG A 48 1.56 -15.93 -15.22
C ARG A 48 0.10 -15.44 -15.33
N TYR A 49 -0.81 -16.08 -14.59
CA TYR A 49 -2.24 -15.78 -14.59
C TYR A 49 -2.76 -15.50 -13.18
N ALA A 50 -1.89 -15.10 -12.25
CA ALA A 50 -2.31 -14.65 -10.95
C ALA A 50 -3.25 -13.45 -11.11
N ARG A 51 -4.44 -13.56 -10.54
CA ARG A 51 -5.43 -12.48 -10.61
C ARG A 51 -5.20 -11.50 -9.47
N VAL A 52 -5.40 -10.22 -9.77
CA VAL A 52 -5.52 -9.18 -8.74
C VAL A 52 -6.95 -9.20 -8.19
N GLY A 53 -7.08 -9.16 -6.86
CA GLY A 53 -8.37 -9.12 -6.19
C GLY A 53 -9.06 -7.76 -6.31
N ALA A 54 -10.37 -7.71 -6.11
CA ALA A 54 -11.15 -6.48 -6.24
C ALA A 54 -10.72 -5.40 -5.22
N ALA A 55 -10.44 -5.76 -3.97
CA ALA A 55 -9.95 -4.83 -2.94
C ALA A 55 -8.57 -4.25 -3.28
N GLN A 56 -7.68 -5.09 -3.82
CA GLN A 56 -6.37 -4.67 -4.29
C GLN A 56 -6.49 -3.72 -5.49
N ALA A 57 -7.36 -4.01 -6.45
CA ALA A 57 -7.63 -3.10 -7.57
C ALA A 57 -8.18 -1.73 -7.10
N VAL A 58 -9.02 -1.69 -6.06
CA VAL A 58 -9.47 -0.42 -5.46
C VAL A 58 -8.28 0.39 -4.90
N VAL A 59 -7.32 -0.26 -4.24
CA VAL A 59 -6.10 0.41 -3.75
C VAL A 59 -5.32 1.02 -4.91
N PHE A 60 -5.07 0.26 -5.98
CA PHE A 60 -4.29 0.77 -7.12
C PHE A 60 -5.03 1.85 -7.92
N LYS A 61 -6.36 1.77 -8.07
CA LYS A 61 -7.16 2.87 -8.63
C LYS A 61 -7.00 4.14 -7.79
N MET A 62 -7.16 4.01 -6.47
CA MET A 62 -7.00 5.12 -5.55
C MET A 62 -5.60 5.72 -5.65
N LEU A 63 -4.54 4.90 -5.59
CA LEU A 63 -3.16 5.35 -5.71
C LEU A 63 -2.92 6.12 -7.02
N TYR A 64 -3.39 5.56 -8.14
CA TYR A 64 -3.23 6.19 -9.45
C TYR A 64 -3.94 7.55 -9.51
N GLU A 65 -5.23 7.59 -9.18
CA GLU A 65 -6.02 8.82 -9.25
C GLU A 65 -5.54 9.88 -8.26
N PHE A 66 -5.19 9.47 -7.04
CA PHE A 66 -4.79 10.36 -5.95
C PHE A 66 -3.41 10.95 -6.21
N LEU A 67 -2.41 10.12 -6.54
CA LEU A 67 -1.05 10.59 -6.78
C LEU A 67 -0.87 11.29 -8.14
N ASN A 68 -1.85 11.23 -9.03
CA ASN A 68 -1.90 12.08 -10.22
C ASN A 68 -2.45 13.49 -9.95
N LEU A 69 -2.88 13.80 -8.72
CA LEU A 69 -3.30 15.16 -8.34
C LEU A 69 -2.14 16.10 -8.04
N GLN A 70 -0.99 15.57 -7.64
CA GLN A 70 0.17 16.36 -7.25
C GLN A 70 0.99 16.80 -8.47
N SER A 71 1.84 17.82 -8.30
CA SER A 71 2.61 18.47 -9.35
C SER A 71 4.13 18.35 -9.21
N LYS A 72 4.66 18.23 -7.99
CA LYS A 72 6.11 18.19 -7.75
C LYS A 72 6.72 16.85 -8.12
N PHE A 73 5.99 15.78 -7.88
CA PHE A 73 6.38 14.41 -8.17
C PHE A 73 5.65 13.93 -9.43
N LYS A 74 6.16 12.91 -10.10
CA LYS A 74 5.52 12.36 -11.29
C LYS A 74 5.35 10.86 -11.13
N LEU A 75 4.11 10.43 -10.93
CA LEU A 75 3.76 9.03 -11.07
C LEU A 75 3.91 8.65 -12.55
N THR A 76 4.90 7.82 -12.88
CA THR A 76 5.16 7.37 -14.26
C THR A 76 4.30 6.16 -14.64
N GLY A 77 3.75 5.47 -13.66
CA GLY A 77 2.75 4.43 -13.86
C GLY A 77 2.62 3.48 -12.69
N ILE A 78 1.60 2.62 -12.76
CA ILE A 78 1.42 1.46 -11.89
C ILE A 78 1.49 0.21 -12.75
N PHE A 79 2.42 -0.69 -12.45
CA PHE A 79 2.73 -1.85 -13.29
C PHE A 79 2.40 -3.15 -12.58
N LEU A 80 1.73 -4.07 -13.30
CA LEU A 80 1.55 -5.45 -12.86
C LEU A 80 2.60 -6.33 -13.55
N ILE A 81 3.54 -6.85 -12.77
CA ILE A 81 4.65 -7.67 -13.22
C ILE A 81 4.39 -9.12 -12.83
N HIS A 82 4.55 -10.04 -13.78
CA HIS A 82 4.56 -11.47 -13.51
C HIS A 82 6.00 -11.99 -13.52
N TYR A 83 6.56 -12.26 -12.35
CA TYR A 83 7.90 -12.81 -12.17
C TYR A 83 7.85 -14.32 -12.00
N LEU A 84 8.23 -15.09 -13.02
CA LEU A 84 8.23 -16.56 -12.94
C LEU A 84 9.63 -17.11 -12.67
N SER A 85 10.65 -16.47 -13.27
CA SER A 85 12.07 -16.70 -13.03
C SER A 85 12.87 -15.49 -13.54
N ASP A 86 14.17 -15.46 -13.26
CA ASP A 86 15.11 -14.42 -13.74
C ASP A 86 15.16 -14.33 -15.28
N SER A 87 14.68 -15.36 -15.98
CA SER A 87 14.58 -15.38 -17.45
C SER A 87 13.16 -15.13 -17.96
N GLU A 88 12.16 -15.14 -17.08
CA GLU A 88 10.73 -15.11 -17.42
C GLU A 88 10.00 -14.06 -16.59
N ILE A 89 10.20 -12.80 -16.98
CA ILE A 89 9.49 -11.65 -16.42
C ILE A 89 8.56 -11.09 -17.48
N TYR A 90 7.31 -10.83 -17.11
CA TYR A 90 6.32 -10.29 -18.04
C TYR A 90 5.66 -9.03 -17.48
N ILE A 91 5.53 -8.02 -18.33
CA ILE A 91 4.58 -6.92 -18.12
C ILE A 91 3.48 -7.04 -19.18
N LYS A 92 2.22 -7.13 -18.73
CA LYS A 92 1.10 -7.55 -19.58
C LYS A 92 1.38 -8.93 -20.23
N ARG A 93 1.58 -8.93 -21.55
CA ARG A 93 1.89 -10.09 -22.40
C ARG A 93 3.32 -10.07 -22.95
N PHE A 94 4.08 -9.01 -22.66
CA PHE A 94 5.43 -8.84 -23.17
C PHE A 94 6.41 -9.44 -22.19
N ARG A 95 7.23 -10.39 -22.66
CA ARG A 95 8.38 -10.87 -21.92
C ARG A 95 9.46 -9.78 -21.96
N ILE A 96 10.01 -9.43 -20.81
CA ILE A 96 11.05 -8.41 -20.68
C ILE A 96 12.27 -9.06 -20.03
N PRO A 97 13.46 -9.00 -20.65
CA PRO A 97 14.72 -9.39 -20.01
C PRO A 97 14.99 -8.59 -18.73
N THR A 98 15.66 -9.21 -17.76
CA THR A 98 15.96 -8.60 -16.45
C THR A 98 16.76 -7.30 -16.58
N GLU A 99 17.71 -7.24 -17.50
CA GLU A 99 18.53 -6.05 -17.75
C GLU A 99 17.68 -4.91 -18.33
N GLU A 100 16.79 -5.22 -19.28
CA GLU A 100 15.86 -4.26 -19.86
C GLU A 100 14.86 -3.75 -18.81
N LEU A 101 14.35 -4.63 -17.95
CA LEU A 101 13.45 -4.27 -16.85
C LEU A 101 14.13 -3.32 -15.86
N THR A 102 15.37 -3.63 -15.48
CA THR A 102 16.17 -2.81 -14.57
C THR A 102 16.39 -1.43 -15.17
N GLU A 103 16.77 -1.36 -16.44
CA GLU A 103 16.99 -0.09 -17.14
C GLU A 103 15.71 0.72 -17.30
N LEU A 104 14.59 0.06 -17.60
CA LEU A 104 13.28 0.68 -17.73
C LEU A 104 12.86 1.40 -16.44
N PHE A 105 13.01 0.75 -15.28
CA PHE A 105 12.64 1.34 -13.99
C PHE A 105 13.71 2.26 -13.40
N ARG A 106 14.98 2.07 -13.74
CA ARG A 106 16.07 3.00 -13.38
C ARG A 106 15.89 4.35 -14.07
N THR A 107 15.58 4.34 -15.37
CA THR A 107 15.43 5.58 -16.15
C THR A 107 14.06 6.22 -15.99
N GLN A 108 13.02 5.41 -15.78
CA GLN A 108 11.63 5.83 -15.81
C GLN A 108 11.28 6.69 -17.04
N ASP A 109 11.81 6.27 -18.19
CA ASP A 109 11.51 6.87 -19.48
C ASP A 109 9.99 6.74 -19.76
N SER A 110 9.30 7.88 -19.80
CA SER A 110 7.83 7.91 -19.90
C SER A 110 7.35 7.33 -21.22
N ASP A 111 8.08 7.50 -22.32
CA ASP A 111 7.67 6.99 -23.62
C ASP A 111 7.75 5.46 -23.64
N LYS A 112 8.87 4.92 -23.12
CA LYS A 112 9.02 3.46 -22.96
C LYS A 112 8.07 2.86 -21.95
N LEU A 113 7.77 3.53 -20.84
CA LEU A 113 6.84 3.02 -19.83
C LEU A 113 5.38 3.06 -20.31
N SER A 114 5.01 4.04 -21.13
CA SER A 114 3.64 4.20 -21.63
C SER A 114 3.12 2.98 -22.38
N GLN A 115 4.00 2.27 -23.11
CA GLN A 115 3.63 1.05 -23.84
C GLN A 115 3.18 -0.09 -22.89
N TYR A 116 3.67 -0.07 -21.65
CA TYR A 116 3.37 -1.06 -20.63
C TYR A 116 2.27 -0.62 -19.66
N HIS A 117 1.88 0.65 -19.67
CA HIS A 117 0.81 1.16 -18.82
C HIS A 117 -0.54 0.54 -19.19
N GLU A 118 -1.28 0.03 -18.19
CA GLU A 118 -2.67 -0.41 -18.33
C GLU A 118 -3.41 -0.06 -17.05
N GLU A 119 -4.59 0.51 -17.19
CA GLU A 119 -5.53 0.72 -16.08
C GLU A 119 -6.28 -0.59 -15.78
N TRP A 120 -5.53 -1.67 -15.57
CA TRP A 120 -6.09 -3.01 -15.34
C TRP A 120 -7.01 -3.02 -14.11
N TRP A 121 -6.75 -2.13 -13.16
CA TRP A 121 -7.56 -1.93 -11.95
C TRP A 121 -8.96 -1.43 -12.29
N ASP A 122 -9.13 -0.54 -13.26
CA ASP A 122 -10.42 0.03 -13.63
C ASP A 122 -11.38 -1.04 -14.16
N ARG A 123 -10.86 -1.94 -15.00
CA ARG A 123 -11.64 -3.11 -15.48
C ARG A 123 -12.12 -3.98 -14.31
N ILE A 124 -11.25 -4.24 -13.33
CA ILE A 124 -11.60 -5.07 -12.17
C ILE A 124 -12.60 -4.35 -11.27
N VAL A 125 -12.35 -3.07 -10.93
CA VAL A 125 -13.24 -2.26 -10.10
C VAL A 125 -14.63 -2.18 -10.72
N ASN A 126 -14.73 -1.83 -12.01
CA ASN A 126 -16.02 -1.74 -12.70
C ASN A 126 -16.78 -3.07 -12.74
N TYR A 127 -16.07 -4.18 -12.95
CA TYR A 127 -16.69 -5.51 -12.94
C TYR A 127 -17.26 -5.89 -11.56
N TYR A 128 -16.55 -5.56 -10.48
CA TYR A 128 -16.94 -5.92 -9.12
C TYR A 128 -17.77 -4.86 -8.39
N LEU A 129 -17.92 -3.66 -8.95
CA LEU A 129 -18.52 -2.49 -8.30
C LEU A 129 -19.86 -2.79 -7.62
N LYS A 130 -20.77 -3.49 -8.31
CA LYS A 130 -22.09 -3.87 -7.79
C LYS A 130 -22.07 -4.76 -6.53
N ASN A 131 -20.93 -5.38 -6.23
CA ASN A 131 -20.77 -6.23 -5.06
C ASN A 131 -20.13 -5.48 -3.90
N PHE A 132 -19.48 -4.34 -4.14
CA PHE A 132 -18.85 -3.59 -3.06
C PHE A 132 -19.90 -2.97 -2.15
N TRP A 133 -19.62 -3.01 -0.85
CA TRP A 133 -20.46 -2.37 0.14
C TRP A 133 -20.28 -0.85 0.06
N ASP A 134 -21.37 -0.12 -0.11
CA ASP A 134 -21.42 1.34 -0.18
C ASP A 134 -21.44 2.01 1.21
N CYS A 135 -21.29 1.21 2.27
CA CYS A 135 -21.39 1.62 3.67
C CYS A 135 -22.79 2.06 4.13
N THR A 136 -23.82 1.68 3.39
CA THR A 136 -25.21 1.82 3.83
C THR A 136 -25.78 0.47 4.24
N GLY A 137 -26.60 0.45 5.30
CA GLY A 137 -27.17 -0.78 5.83
C GLY A 137 -26.14 -1.72 6.47
N LYS A 138 -26.44 -3.03 6.46
CA LYS A 138 -25.58 -4.08 7.03
C LYS A 138 -24.55 -4.52 5.97
N PRO A 139 -23.25 -4.66 6.32
CA PRO A 139 -22.27 -5.19 5.39
C PRO A 139 -22.64 -6.61 4.94
N PRO A 140 -22.27 -7.02 3.71
CA PRO A 140 -22.50 -8.38 3.25
C PRO A 140 -21.80 -9.39 4.19
N GLU A 141 -22.55 -10.36 4.71
CA GLU A 141 -22.10 -11.31 5.76
C GLU A 141 -20.93 -12.22 5.33
N ARG A 142 -20.54 -12.21 4.06
CA ARG A 142 -19.44 -13.02 3.53
C ARG A 142 -18.11 -12.31 3.78
N GLY A 143 -17.60 -12.45 5.00
CA GLY A 143 -16.27 -12.03 5.40
C GLY A 143 -15.15 -12.62 4.52
N THR A 144 -14.00 -11.95 4.54
CA THR A 144 -12.76 -12.32 3.84
C THR A 144 -12.46 -13.79 3.94
N ARG A 145 -12.34 -14.45 2.78
CA ARG A 145 -11.75 -15.79 2.67
C ARG A 145 -10.37 -15.76 3.35
N LYS A 146 -9.97 -16.87 3.98
CA LYS A 146 -8.61 -17.08 4.50
C LYS A 146 -7.56 -16.64 3.47
N GLU A 147 -6.48 -16.05 3.94
CA GLU A 147 -5.33 -15.63 3.11
C GLU A 147 -4.89 -16.77 2.19
N ARG A 148 -4.81 -16.47 0.89
CA ARG A 148 -4.33 -17.41 -0.13
C ARG A 148 -2.93 -17.05 -0.64
N SER A 149 -2.42 -15.89 -0.25
CA SER A 149 -1.13 -15.36 -0.68
C SER A 149 -0.14 -15.52 0.46
N PHE A 150 0.84 -16.38 0.25
CA PHE A 150 1.84 -16.76 1.25
C PHE A 150 3.19 -16.07 1.03
N TYR A 151 3.33 -15.32 -0.05
CA TYR A 151 4.61 -14.79 -0.49
C TYR A 151 4.56 -13.26 -0.55
N ARG A 152 5.50 -12.61 0.14
CA ARG A 152 5.55 -11.15 0.35
C ARG A 152 6.90 -10.52 0.01
N GLU A 153 7.92 -11.32 -0.22
CA GLU A 153 9.25 -10.80 -0.53
C GLU A 153 9.38 -10.56 -2.02
N THR A 154 9.48 -9.31 -2.47
CA THR A 154 9.70 -9.05 -3.90
C THR A 154 10.91 -9.81 -4.45
N LYS A 155 10.81 -10.40 -5.66
CA LYS A 155 11.98 -10.93 -6.39
C LYS A 155 12.69 -9.86 -7.21
N LEU A 156 12.18 -8.63 -7.18
CA LEU A 156 12.71 -7.48 -7.88
C LEU A 156 13.60 -6.60 -6.99
N SER A 157 14.18 -7.15 -5.91
CA SER A 157 15.03 -6.42 -4.97
C SER A 157 16.32 -5.85 -5.58
N TYR A 158 16.69 -6.30 -6.78
CA TYR A 158 17.80 -5.75 -7.57
C TYR A 158 17.48 -4.41 -8.25
N ILE A 159 16.20 -4.00 -8.31
CA ILE A 159 15.84 -2.70 -8.88
C ILE A 159 16.35 -1.59 -7.93
N PRO A 160 17.22 -0.67 -8.40
CA PRO A 160 17.80 0.36 -7.54
C PRO A 160 16.74 1.37 -7.08
N ASN A 161 17.04 2.07 -5.99
CA ASN A 161 16.20 3.14 -5.43
C ASN A 161 14.75 2.70 -5.27
N SER A 162 14.54 1.55 -4.63
CA SER A 162 13.23 0.97 -4.47
C SER A 162 12.94 0.62 -3.01
N LYS A 163 11.65 0.58 -2.65
CA LYS A 163 11.19 0.19 -1.32
C LYS A 163 9.84 -0.51 -1.40
N THR A 164 9.67 -1.56 -0.58
CA THR A 164 8.38 -2.17 -0.27
C THR A 164 7.62 -1.30 0.72
N ILE A 165 6.29 -1.21 0.59
CA ILE A 165 5.43 -0.63 1.63
C ILE A 165 4.73 -1.77 2.32
N HIS A 166 4.95 -1.93 3.62
CA HIS A 166 4.37 -3.05 4.38
C HIS A 166 2.85 -3.03 4.28
N TRP A 167 2.23 -1.87 4.50
CA TRP A 167 0.78 -1.76 4.44
C TRP A 167 0.28 -0.37 4.02
N ILE A 168 -0.77 -0.38 3.21
CA ILE A 168 -1.73 0.70 3.08
C ILE A 168 -3.08 0.22 3.61
N PHE A 169 -3.65 1.00 4.53
CA PHE A 169 -4.98 0.74 5.08
C PHE A 169 -5.94 1.79 4.59
N ILE A 170 -7.11 1.35 4.15
CA ILE A 170 -8.18 2.21 3.64
C ILE A 170 -9.47 1.87 4.37
N ASN A 171 -10.03 2.83 5.09
CA ASN A 171 -11.41 2.75 5.55
C ASN A 171 -12.32 3.34 4.47
N TYR A 172 -12.94 2.48 3.66
CA TYR A 172 -13.74 2.95 2.53
C TYR A 172 -15.03 3.66 2.95
N CYS A 173 -15.50 3.49 4.18
CA CYS A 173 -16.69 4.19 4.69
C CYS A 173 -16.43 5.63 5.11
N THR A 174 -15.18 5.96 5.43
CA THR A 174 -14.76 7.33 5.73
C THR A 174 -14.00 7.96 4.58
N GLY A 175 -13.35 7.15 3.74
CA GLY A 175 -12.38 7.59 2.74
C GLY A 175 -10.97 7.75 3.33
N TYR A 176 -10.77 7.50 4.63
CA TYR A 176 -9.47 7.68 5.25
C TYR A 176 -8.51 6.57 4.91
N PHE A 177 -7.25 6.93 4.69
CA PHE A 177 -6.20 5.96 4.51
C PHE A 177 -4.87 6.39 5.16
N VAL A 178 -4.08 5.39 5.54
CA VAL A 178 -2.74 5.56 6.11
C VAL A 178 -1.78 4.61 5.44
N ILE A 179 -0.50 4.98 5.47
CA ILE A 179 0.61 4.07 5.18
C ILE A 179 1.21 3.63 6.51
N LEU A 180 1.54 2.35 6.63
CA LEU A 180 2.10 1.77 7.83
C LEU A 180 3.33 0.91 7.49
N GLU A 181 4.44 1.23 8.15
CA GLU A 181 5.61 0.37 8.29
C GLU A 181 5.54 -0.40 9.61
N VAL A 182 6.18 -1.56 9.62
CA VAL A 182 6.13 -2.49 10.76
C VAL A 182 7.55 -2.95 11.06
N GLN A 183 7.97 -2.77 12.31
CA GLN A 183 9.21 -3.30 12.84
C GLN A 183 8.91 -4.33 13.92
N GLU A 184 9.27 -5.58 13.66
CA GLU A 184 9.18 -6.67 14.62
C GLU A 184 10.47 -6.74 15.46
N ASN A 185 10.36 -7.23 16.70
CA ASN A 185 11.45 -7.32 17.68
C ASN A 185 12.18 -5.99 17.90
N GLY A 186 11.42 -4.89 17.84
CA GLY A 186 11.88 -3.52 18.04
C GLY A 186 12.07 -3.17 19.52
N LYS A 187 12.68 -2.00 19.75
CA LYS A 187 12.92 -1.44 21.08
C LYS A 187 12.26 -0.06 21.25
N GLY A 188 11.35 0.30 20.35
CA GLY A 188 10.67 1.60 20.33
C GLY A 188 11.55 2.76 19.88
N ASN A 189 12.67 2.45 19.21
CA ASN A 189 13.65 3.44 18.79
C ASN A 189 14.23 3.13 17.41
N PHE A 190 13.49 2.39 16.58
CA PHE A 190 13.93 2.09 15.22
C PHE A 190 14.20 3.38 14.45
N LYS A 191 15.37 3.47 13.84
CA LYS A 191 15.73 4.60 12.99
C LYS A 191 15.99 4.07 11.59
N PRO A 192 15.20 4.48 10.58
CA PRO A 192 15.51 4.13 9.20
C PRO A 192 16.89 4.69 8.85
N ASN A 193 17.60 4.01 7.95
CA ASN A 193 18.82 4.57 7.41
C ASN A 193 18.52 5.81 6.56
N GLU A 194 19.54 6.61 6.20
CA GLU A 194 19.34 7.87 5.49
C GLU A 194 18.61 7.70 4.14
N ASN A 195 18.89 6.62 3.41
CA ASN A 195 18.20 6.33 2.16
C ASN A 195 16.72 6.02 2.40
N GLU A 196 16.40 5.17 3.36
CA GLU A 196 15.02 4.87 3.74
C GLU A 196 14.28 6.11 4.22
N LYS A 197 14.91 6.95 5.05
CA LYS A 197 14.36 8.22 5.52
C LYS A 197 14.00 9.13 4.35
N ASN A 198 14.89 9.23 3.36
CA ASN A 198 14.66 10.03 2.16
C ASN A 198 13.50 9.49 1.31
N LEU A 199 13.41 8.16 1.13
CA LEU A 199 12.30 7.54 0.38
C LEU A 199 10.95 7.68 1.11
N VAL A 200 10.93 7.51 2.43
CA VAL A 200 9.72 7.71 3.25
C VAL A 200 9.28 9.17 3.21
N SER A 201 10.21 10.11 3.35
CA SER A 201 9.92 11.55 3.26
C SER A 201 9.38 11.93 1.89
N TYR A 202 9.97 11.39 0.83
CA TYR A 202 9.49 11.56 -0.53
C TYR A 202 8.04 11.08 -0.68
N LEU A 203 7.74 9.83 -0.29
CA LEU A 203 6.40 9.27 -0.36
C LEU A 203 5.42 10.11 0.44
N HIS A 204 5.76 10.43 1.69
CA HIS A 204 4.92 11.23 2.57
C HIS A 204 4.54 12.56 1.91
N ASN A 205 5.53 13.26 1.35
CA ASN A 205 5.33 14.55 0.68
C ASN A 205 4.45 14.42 -0.58
N ALA A 206 4.63 13.36 -1.37
CA ALA A 206 3.79 13.11 -2.55
C ALA A 206 2.32 12.90 -2.17
N PHE A 207 2.05 12.14 -1.11
CA PHE A 207 0.68 11.95 -0.60
C PHE A 207 0.11 13.20 0.06
N GLN A 208 0.91 13.99 0.80
CA GLN A 208 0.46 15.25 1.40
C GLN A 208 0.05 16.26 0.33
N GLU A 209 0.85 16.43 -0.73
CA GLU A 209 0.50 17.35 -1.80
C GLU A 209 -0.79 16.91 -2.53
N ALA A 210 -0.90 15.61 -2.84
CA ALA A 210 -2.13 15.06 -3.41
C ALA A 210 -3.35 15.27 -2.50
N GLN A 211 -3.16 15.14 -1.18
CA GLN A 211 -4.18 15.39 -0.17
C GLN A 211 -4.62 16.86 -0.13
N GLU A 212 -3.70 17.80 -0.18
CA GLU A 212 -4.02 19.23 -0.24
C GLU A 212 -4.91 19.55 -1.44
N VAL A 213 -4.61 18.96 -2.60
CA VAL A 213 -5.42 19.13 -3.81
C VAL A 213 -6.79 18.43 -3.66
N ASN A 214 -6.83 17.18 -3.19
CA ASN A 214 -8.08 16.42 -3.06
C ASN A 214 -9.01 16.98 -1.98
N SER A 215 -8.46 17.58 -0.92
CA SER A 215 -9.27 18.21 0.14
C SER A 215 -10.12 19.37 -0.39
N ARG A 216 -9.61 20.09 -1.41
CA ARG A 216 -10.28 21.23 -2.04
C ARG A 216 -11.30 20.79 -3.08
N ASN A 217 -10.92 19.86 -3.96
CA ASN A 217 -11.76 19.49 -5.12
C ASN A 217 -12.61 18.23 -4.91
N LYS A 218 -12.25 17.38 -3.93
CA LYS A 218 -12.90 16.09 -3.63
C LYS A 218 -13.09 15.24 -4.89
N LYS A 219 -12.09 15.23 -5.77
CA LYS A 219 -12.15 14.57 -7.08
C LYS A 219 -11.99 13.06 -6.94
N VAL A 220 -11.05 12.61 -6.12
CA VAL A 220 -10.68 11.20 -5.99
C VAL A 220 -11.45 10.60 -4.83
N ARG A 221 -12.27 9.58 -5.13
CA ARG A 221 -13.30 9.04 -4.23
C ARG A 221 -13.29 7.52 -4.25
N ASN A 222 -13.71 6.94 -3.15
CA ASN A 222 -13.98 5.51 -3.11
C ASN A 222 -15.08 5.15 -4.11
N PRO A 223 -14.89 4.14 -4.96
CA PRO A 223 -15.83 3.85 -6.05
C PRO A 223 -17.22 3.40 -5.54
N ALA A 224 -17.31 2.76 -4.38
CA ALA A 224 -18.58 2.30 -3.82
C ALA A 224 -19.26 3.34 -2.93
N SER A 225 -18.56 3.82 -1.90
CA SER A 225 -19.14 4.73 -0.90
C SER A 225 -19.17 6.20 -1.34
N GLN A 226 -18.47 6.53 -2.44
CA GLN A 226 -18.31 7.89 -2.97
C GLN A 226 -17.68 8.89 -1.99
N LYS A 227 -17.12 8.40 -0.87
CA LYS A 227 -16.39 9.21 0.09
C LYS A 227 -15.07 9.68 -0.53
N PRO A 228 -14.73 10.98 -0.44
CA PRO A 228 -13.44 11.47 -0.90
C PRO A 228 -12.33 10.81 -0.10
N TYR A 229 -11.26 10.41 -0.78
CA TYR A 229 -10.10 9.88 -0.09
C TYR A 229 -9.37 10.98 0.68
N GLU A 230 -8.94 10.65 1.90
CA GLU A 230 -8.17 11.55 2.75
C GLU A 230 -6.98 10.81 3.36
N TYR A 231 -5.79 11.26 2.99
CA TYR A 231 -4.53 10.74 3.53
C TYR A 231 -4.31 11.28 4.93
N LEU A 232 -4.13 10.37 5.89
CA LEU A 232 -3.90 10.73 7.30
C LEU A 232 -2.44 10.62 7.72
N GLY A 233 -1.54 10.13 6.87
CA GLY A 233 -0.11 10.10 7.14
C GLY A 233 0.56 8.74 7.00
N TYR A 234 1.84 8.76 7.36
CA TYR A 234 2.77 7.64 7.32
C TYR A 234 3.18 7.30 8.75
N TYR A 235 3.03 6.03 9.14
CA TYR A 235 3.21 5.55 10.50
C TYR A 235 4.23 4.42 10.56
N LEU A 236 4.93 4.34 11.67
CA LEU A 236 5.75 3.21 12.05
C LEU A 236 5.13 2.55 13.28
N VAL A 237 4.86 1.25 13.20
CA VAL A 237 4.53 0.44 14.37
C VAL A 237 5.71 -0.46 14.70
N GLU A 238 6.17 -0.43 15.95
CA GLU A 238 7.18 -1.35 16.46
C GLU A 238 6.56 -2.30 17.50
N PHE A 239 6.99 -3.54 17.48
CA PHE A 239 6.57 -4.59 18.41
C PHE A 239 7.80 -5.11 19.16
N SER A 240 7.71 -5.28 20.48
CA SER A 240 8.81 -5.94 21.22
C SER A 240 8.93 -7.43 20.86
N GLY A 241 7.84 -8.05 20.38
CA GLY A 241 7.79 -9.35 19.73
C GLY A 241 7.45 -9.21 18.23
N THR A 242 6.59 -10.07 17.69
CA THR A 242 6.22 -10.06 16.26
C THR A 242 4.78 -9.56 15.99
N THR A 243 3.96 -9.48 17.03
CA THR A 243 2.54 -9.08 16.97
C THR A 243 2.12 -8.32 18.23
N PRO A 244 0.96 -7.64 18.22
CA PRO A 244 0.39 -7.08 19.43
C PRO A 244 0.11 -8.09 20.56
N ASP A 245 -0.09 -9.37 20.24
CA ASP A 245 -0.46 -10.39 21.23
C ASP A 245 0.74 -11.05 21.91
N ASN A 246 1.92 -11.03 21.28
CA ASN A 246 3.17 -11.58 21.83
C ASN A 246 4.20 -10.49 22.15
N SER A 247 3.80 -9.23 22.21
CA SER A 247 4.65 -8.11 22.61
C SER A 247 4.28 -7.62 24.00
N GLU A 248 5.30 -7.39 24.84
CA GLU A 248 5.14 -6.70 26.12
C GLU A 248 4.88 -5.21 25.91
N THR A 249 5.49 -4.64 24.87
CA THR A 249 5.36 -3.22 24.53
C THR A 249 5.12 -3.05 23.03
N ILE A 250 4.26 -2.10 22.69
CA ILE A 250 3.90 -1.72 21.33
C ILE A 250 4.17 -0.23 21.20
N TRP A 251 4.87 0.17 20.14
CA TRP A 251 5.12 1.57 19.86
C TRP A 251 4.47 1.98 18.54
N LEU A 252 3.89 3.16 18.52
CA LEU A 252 3.45 3.85 17.32
C LEU A 252 4.21 5.16 17.23
N ASN A 253 5.03 5.32 16.20
CA ASN A 253 5.90 6.48 16.01
C ASN A 253 6.73 6.78 17.28
N HIS A 254 7.32 5.72 17.85
CA HIS A 254 8.12 5.74 19.09
C HIS A 254 7.35 6.05 20.39
N GLU A 255 6.05 6.31 20.33
CA GLU A 255 5.20 6.45 21.51
C GLU A 255 4.58 5.10 21.88
N GLU A 256 4.67 4.71 23.16
CA GLU A 256 4.05 3.48 23.64
C GLU A 256 2.52 3.58 23.56
N VAL A 257 1.88 2.55 22.99
CA VAL A 257 0.43 2.45 22.84
C VAL A 257 -0.08 1.11 23.32
N LYS A 258 -1.33 1.08 23.79
CA LYS A 258 -1.99 -0.18 24.15
C LYS A 258 -2.46 -0.93 22.91
N LYS A 259 -2.53 -2.26 22.98
CA LYS A 259 -3.08 -3.11 21.91
C LYS A 259 -4.45 -2.65 21.42
N GLU A 260 -5.36 -2.32 22.34
CA GLU A 260 -6.70 -1.86 21.98
C GLU A 260 -6.70 -0.48 21.31
N GLU A 261 -5.74 0.38 21.65
CA GLU A 261 -5.56 1.68 20.98
C GLU A 261 -5.09 1.45 19.54
N LEU A 262 -4.04 0.64 19.34
CA LEU A 262 -3.57 0.24 18.01
C LEU A 262 -4.72 -0.38 17.17
N LYS A 263 -5.47 -1.33 17.73
CA LYS A 263 -6.62 -1.97 17.06
C LYS A 263 -7.69 -0.97 16.66
N SER A 264 -7.92 0.05 17.48
CA SER A 264 -8.87 1.13 17.21
C SER A 264 -8.36 2.08 16.12
N MET A 265 -7.05 2.36 16.10
CA MET A 265 -6.40 3.21 15.10
C MET A 265 -6.32 2.56 13.73
N LEU A 266 -5.99 1.27 13.64
CA LEU A 266 -5.94 0.52 12.37
C LEU A 266 -7.32 0.36 11.70
N LYS A 267 -8.42 0.61 12.42
CA LYS A 267 -9.77 0.74 11.83
C LYS A 267 -10.01 2.10 11.19
N ILE A 268 -9.09 3.05 11.37
CA ILE A 268 -9.10 4.43 10.87
C ILE A 268 -10.47 5.13 11.04
N PRO A 269 -11.07 5.15 12.25
CA PRO A 269 -12.30 5.89 12.47
C PRO A 269 -11.99 7.39 12.57
N ARG A 270 -12.99 8.22 12.25
CA ARG A 270 -12.91 9.69 12.27
C ARG A 270 -12.41 10.30 13.58
N LYS A 271 -12.58 9.60 14.71
CA LYS A 271 -12.18 10.07 16.04
C LYS A 271 -10.66 10.07 16.30
N TYR A 272 -9.84 9.38 15.51
CA TYR A 272 -8.38 9.30 15.76
C TYR A 272 -7.54 10.18 14.84
N VAL A 273 -8.15 10.98 13.96
CA VAL A 273 -7.41 11.88 13.05
C VAL A 273 -6.47 12.83 13.81
N ASN A 274 -6.83 13.25 15.03
CA ASN A 274 -6.03 14.19 15.83
C ASN A 274 -4.88 13.55 16.63
N ILE A 275 -4.82 12.22 16.75
CA ILE A 275 -3.78 11.49 17.52
C ILE A 275 -2.64 11.03 16.59
N LEU A 276 -2.90 11.05 15.29
CA LEU A 276 -2.02 10.63 14.22
C LEU A 276 -0.97 11.72 13.91
N ARG A 277 0.08 11.85 14.75
CA ARG A 277 1.27 12.67 14.45
C ARG A 277 2.17 11.87 13.51
N SER A 278 2.26 12.22 12.23
CA SER A 278 3.11 11.50 11.27
C SER A 278 4.59 11.61 11.61
N CYS A 279 5.37 10.57 11.28
CA CYS A 279 6.85 10.55 11.41
C CYS A 279 7.59 11.62 10.57
N GLY A 280 6.87 12.46 9.80
CA GLY A 280 7.45 13.43 8.88
C GLY A 280 7.61 14.84 9.45
N ASN A 281 7.16 15.11 10.67
CA ASN A 281 7.13 16.47 11.26
C ASN A 281 8.27 16.76 12.24
N GLU A 282 9.24 15.86 12.40
CA GLU A 282 10.49 16.19 13.12
C GLU A 282 11.48 16.82 12.13
N THR A 283 11.33 18.14 11.94
CA THR A 283 12.38 19.03 11.42
C THR A 283 13.50 19.18 12.44
#